data_AF-A0A100VM53-F1
#
_entry.id   AF-A0A100VM53-F1
#
_cell.length_a   1.000
_cell.length_b   1.000
_cell.length_c   1.000
_cell.angle_alpha   90.00
_cell.angle_beta   90.00
_cell.angle_gamma   90.00
#
_symmetry.space_group_name_H-M   'P 1'
#
loop_
_entity.id
_entity.type
_entity.pdbx_description
1 polymer ?
#
loop_
_entity_poly.entity_id
_entity_poly.type
_entity_poly.pdbx_seq_one_letter_code
_entity_poly.pdbx_strand_id
1 'polypeptide(L)'
;MDYNKFTEDLKAAHKASQAATEGMQDGGTANLDKVFIRLPRARETKVLEAIKAAGLYCRGKRRWIGDGYMITVSSGQASVRDKAVTVFAKELFMNGYDVSAYRQMD
;
A
#
# COMPACT_ATOMS: atom_id res chain seq x y z
N MET A 1 -9.54 -10.85 -12.46
CA MET A 1 -9.09 -10.40 -11.12
C MET A 1 -10.16 -10.79 -10.13
N ASP A 2 -9.76 -11.51 -9.08
CA ASP A 2 -10.63 -11.84 -7.97
C ASP A 2 -10.51 -10.72 -6.91
N TYR A 3 -11.59 -9.98 -6.68
CA TYR A 3 -11.60 -8.85 -5.77
C TYR A 3 -11.66 -9.29 -4.30
N ASN A 4 -12.21 -10.48 -4.01
CA ASN A 4 -12.25 -11.01 -2.66
C ASN A 4 -10.85 -11.43 -2.24
N LYS A 5 -10.17 -12.20 -3.10
CA LYS A 5 -8.76 -12.56 -2.88
C LYS A 5 -7.89 -11.32 -2.74
N PHE A 6 -8.05 -10.33 -3.61
CA PHE A 6 -7.32 -9.06 -3.52
C PHE A 6 -7.54 -8.34 -2.19
N THR A 7 -8.79 -8.31 -1.71
CA THR A 7 -9.11 -7.69 -0.41
C THR A 7 -8.42 -8.41 0.75
N GLU A 8 -8.43 -9.74 0.75
CA GLU A 8 -7.76 -10.54 1.77
C GLU A 8 -6.24 -10.39 1.72
N ASP A 9 -5.64 -10.36 0.52
CA ASP A 9 -4.21 -10.12 0.33
C ASP A 9 -3.80 -8.72 0.85
N LEU A 10 -4.64 -7.70 0.61
CA LEU A 10 -4.43 -6.35 1.15
C LEU A 10 -4.52 -6.32 2.68
N LYS A 11 -5.49 -7.03 3.28
CA LYS A 11 -5.60 -7.14 4.74
C LYS A 11 -4.39 -7.85 5.34
N ALA A 12 -3.94 -8.94 4.72
CA ALA A 12 -2.76 -9.67 5.16
C ALA A 12 -1.51 -8.79 5.11
N ALA A 13 -1.30 -8.08 3.99
CA ALA A 13 -0.19 -7.14 3.84
C ALA A 13 -0.28 -5.98 4.85
N HIS A 14 -1.48 -5.44 5.09
CA HIS A 14 -1.70 -4.39 6.09
C HIS A 14 -1.33 -4.88 7.49
N LYS A 15 -1.81 -6.06 7.90
CA LYS A 15 -1.50 -6.66 9.20
C LYS A 15 0.00 -6.94 9.36
N ALA A 16 0.65 -7.45 8.32
CA ALA A 16 2.10 -7.66 8.31
C ALA A 16 2.87 -6.34 8.48
N SER A 17 2.42 -5.28 7.80
CA SER A 17 3.04 -3.96 7.93
C SER A 17 2.86 -3.37 9.33
N GLN A 18 1.68 -3.52 9.93
CA GLN A 18 1.40 -3.06 11.30
C GLN A 18 2.28 -3.78 12.31
N ALA A 19 2.34 -5.12 12.23
CA ALA A 19 3.18 -5.94 13.11
C ALA A 19 4.68 -5.59 12.96
N ALA A 20 5.13 -5.29 11.75
CA ALA A 20 6.53 -4.90 11.50
C ALA A 20 6.88 -3.50 12.03
N THR A 21 5.88 -2.65 12.26
CA THR A 21 6.05 -1.30 12.82
C THR A 21 5.69 -1.19 14.29
N GLU A 22 5.13 -2.24 14.88
CA GLU A 22 4.73 -2.26 16.28
C GLU A 22 5.96 -2.05 17.18
N GLY A 23 5.89 -1.05 18.06
CA GLY A 23 6.99 -0.70 18.97
C GLY A 23 8.15 0.07 18.30
N MET A 24 8.08 0.40 17.01
CA MET A 24 9.05 1.32 16.41
C MET A 24 8.80 2.75 16.89
N GLN A 25 9.87 3.42 17.32
CA GLN A 25 9.80 4.84 17.64
C GLN A 25 9.72 5.65 16.35
N ASP A 26 8.66 6.44 16.21
CA ASP A 26 8.53 7.35 15.07
C ASP A 26 9.57 8.45 15.17
N GLY A 27 10.47 8.51 14.20
CA GLY A 27 11.65 9.35 14.24
C GLY A 27 12.18 9.62 12.85
N GLY A 28 12.33 10.91 12.53
CA GLY A 28 12.88 11.43 11.28
C GLY A 28 11.96 12.43 10.58
N THR A 29 12.31 12.79 9.35
CA THR A 29 11.60 13.77 8.53
C THR A 29 10.29 13.21 7.97
N ALA A 30 9.27 14.05 7.84
CA ALA A 30 7.98 13.67 7.27
C ALA A 30 8.12 13.24 5.79
N ASN A 31 8.28 11.94 5.53
CA ASN A 31 8.18 11.37 4.18
C ASN A 31 6.71 11.21 3.78
N LEU A 32 6.39 11.17 2.49
CA LEU A 32 5.03 10.93 1.96
C LEU A 32 4.94 9.60 1.22
N ASP A 33 5.66 8.58 1.73
CA ASP A 33 5.78 7.30 1.06
C ASP A 33 4.45 6.56 0.93
N LYS A 34 4.27 5.92 -0.22
CA LYS A 34 3.05 5.19 -0.60
C LYS A 34 3.41 3.91 -1.31
N VAL A 35 2.46 2.99 -1.39
CA VAL A 35 2.58 1.80 -2.24
C VAL A 35 1.84 2.06 -3.55
N PHE A 36 2.54 1.90 -4.66
CA PHE A 36 1.94 1.95 -5.98
C PHE A 36 1.66 0.54 -6.48
N ILE A 37 0.43 0.25 -6.88
CA ILE A 37 0.04 -1.04 -7.44
C ILE A 37 -0.56 -0.86 -8.85
N ARG A 38 -0.11 -1.67 -9.80
CA ARG A 38 -0.64 -1.72 -11.15
C ARG A 38 -1.62 -2.88 -11.29
N LEU A 39 -2.85 -2.55 -11.68
CA LEU A 39 -3.92 -3.52 -11.90
C LEU A 39 -4.53 -3.28 -13.29
N PRO A 40 -3.86 -3.76 -14.36
CA PRO A 40 -4.39 -3.58 -15.72
C PRO A 40 -5.75 -4.27 -15.84
N ARG A 41 -6.72 -3.58 -16.45
CA ARG A 41 -8.09 -4.07 -16.70
C ARG A 41 -8.96 -4.30 -15.45
N ALA A 42 -8.53 -3.83 -14.28
CA ALA A 42 -9.37 -3.85 -13.08
C ALA A 42 -10.41 -2.71 -13.08
N ARG A 43 -11.60 -2.98 -12.52
CA ARG A 43 -12.64 -1.95 -12.35
C ARG A 43 -12.29 -1.08 -11.16
N GLU A 44 -12.06 0.21 -11.41
CA GLU A 44 -11.63 1.17 -10.39
C GLU A 44 -12.53 1.21 -9.15
N THR A 45 -13.85 1.21 -9.34
CA THR A 45 -14.81 1.19 -8.24
C THR A 45 -14.60 0.01 -7.29
N LYS A 46 -14.47 -1.20 -7.85
CA LYS A 46 -14.24 -2.43 -7.06
C LYS A 46 -12.87 -2.46 -6.40
N VAL A 47 -11.85 -1.89 -7.03
CA VAL A 47 -10.51 -1.78 -6.43
C VAL A 47 -10.54 -0.84 -5.24
N LEU A 48 -11.19 0.32 -5.36
CA LEU A 48 -11.33 1.27 -4.27
C LEU A 48 -12.16 0.72 -3.11
N GLU A 49 -13.23 -0.02 -3.40
CA GLU A 49 -14.02 -0.76 -2.40
C GLU A 49 -13.17 -1.79 -1.65
N ALA A 50 -12.37 -2.59 -2.36
CA ALA A 50 -11.46 -3.57 -1.77
C ALA A 50 -10.41 -2.92 -0.86
N ILE A 51 -9.79 -1.82 -1.31
CA ILE A 51 -8.80 -1.06 -0.54
C ILE A 51 -9.45 -0.52 0.74
N LYS A 52 -10.64 0.07 0.63
CA LYS A 52 -11.38 0.58 1.79
C LYS A 52 -11.77 -0.53 2.75
N ALA A 53 -12.19 -1.69 2.24
CA ALA A 53 -12.53 -2.87 3.05
C ALA A 53 -11.31 -3.47 3.77
N ALA A 54 -10.10 -3.25 3.25
CA ALA A 54 -8.84 -3.60 3.91
C ALA A 54 -8.36 -2.56 4.95
N GLY A 55 -9.13 -1.50 5.19
CA GLY A 55 -8.80 -0.43 6.13
C GLY A 55 -7.71 0.53 5.61
N LEU A 56 -7.48 0.54 4.30
CA LEU A 56 -6.47 1.37 3.65
C LEU A 56 -7.11 2.55 2.94
N TYR A 57 -6.30 3.56 2.62
CA TYR A 57 -6.75 4.73 1.89
C TYR A 57 -6.10 4.81 0.51
N CYS A 58 -6.93 5.00 -0.52
CA CYS A 58 -6.51 5.36 -1.87
C CYS A 58 -7.46 6.41 -2.43
N ARG A 59 -6.90 7.47 -3.04
CA ARG A 59 -7.69 8.55 -3.66
C ARG A 59 -8.36 8.12 -4.97
N GLY A 60 -7.78 7.17 -5.68
CA GLY A 60 -8.20 6.77 -7.03
C GLY A 60 -7.02 6.39 -7.90
N LYS A 61 -7.32 6.10 -9.17
CA LYS A 61 -6.30 5.78 -10.17
C LYS A 61 -5.39 6.98 -10.41
N ARG A 62 -4.07 6.76 -10.40
CA ARG A 62 -3.06 7.75 -10.73
C ARG A 62 -2.12 7.21 -11.80
N ARG A 63 -1.58 8.15 -12.58
CA ARG A 63 -0.51 7.89 -13.54
C ARG A 63 0.84 8.27 -12.91
N TRP A 64 1.73 7.30 -12.79
CA TRP A 64 3.13 7.49 -12.37
C TRP A 64 4.05 6.75 -13.34
N ILE A 65 4.53 5.54 -13.00
CA ILE A 65 5.25 4.62 -13.91
C ILE A 65 4.30 3.78 -14.79
N GLY A 66 3.11 4.32 -15.04
CA GLY A 66 1.96 3.63 -15.61
C GLY A 66 0.67 3.97 -14.87
N ASP A 67 -0.38 3.29 -15.24
CA ASP A 67 -1.72 3.42 -14.68
C ASP A 67 -1.89 2.49 -13.47
N GLY A 68 -2.08 3.06 -12.28
CA GLY A 68 -2.19 2.27 -11.05
C GLY A 68 -2.82 3.03 -9.90
N TYR A 69 -2.67 2.49 -8.69
CA TYR A 69 -3.28 3.03 -7.47
C TYR A 69 -2.20 3.33 -6.45
N MET A 70 -2.25 4.52 -5.84
CA MET A 70 -1.39 4.90 -4.72
C MET A 70 -2.12 4.64 -3.41
N ILE A 71 -1.63 3.66 -2.65
CA ILE A 71 -2.19 3.22 -1.38
C ILE A 71 -1.37 3.82 -0.24
N THR A 72 -2.08 4.41 0.72
CA THR A 72 -1.49 4.90 1.98
C THR A 72 -1.62 3.79 3.02
N VAL A 73 -0.49 3.33 3.55
CA VAL A 73 -0.39 2.12 4.39
C VAL A 73 -0.21 2.44 5.87
N SER A 74 0.41 3.58 6.21
CA SER A 74 0.71 3.94 7.59
C SER A 74 0.32 5.38 7.88
N SER A 75 -0.09 5.62 9.13
CA SER A 75 -0.27 6.94 9.74
C SER A 75 1.00 7.47 10.41
N GLY A 76 2.01 6.62 10.61
CA GLY A 76 3.32 7.03 11.14
C GLY A 76 4.12 7.84 10.12
N GLN A 77 5.19 8.46 10.59
CA GLN A 77 6.11 9.26 9.79
C GLN A 77 7.45 8.53 9.59
N ALA A 78 8.32 9.15 8.81
CA ALA A 78 9.72 8.79 8.61
C ALA A 78 9.97 7.27 8.51
N SER A 79 10.70 6.73 9.49
CA SER A 79 11.15 5.34 9.56
C SER A 79 10.00 4.34 9.68
N VAL A 80 8.95 4.68 10.43
CA VAL A 80 7.76 3.83 10.60
C VAL A 80 7.03 3.70 9.27
N ARG A 81 6.83 4.83 8.57
CA ARG A 81 6.23 4.83 7.25
C ARG A 81 7.07 4.07 6.24
N ASP A 82 8.38 4.28 6.25
CA ASP A 82 9.30 3.61 5.32
C ASP A 82 9.20 2.08 5.45
N LYS A 83 9.25 1.59 6.68
CA LYS A 83 9.15 0.16 7.00
C LYS A 83 7.81 -0.42 6.62
N ALA A 84 6.70 0.25 6.97
CA ALA A 84 5.36 -0.20 6.62
C ALA A 84 5.19 -0.35 5.10
N VAL A 85 5.58 0.67 4.33
CA VAL A 85 5.51 0.65 2.86
C VAL A 85 6.37 -0.48 2.28
N THR A 86 7.58 -0.69 2.82
CA THR A 86 8.48 -1.76 2.38
C THR A 86 7.87 -3.14 2.59
N VAL A 87 7.38 -3.42 3.81
CA VAL A 87 6.80 -4.73 4.15
C VAL A 87 5.53 -4.98 3.36
N PHE A 88 4.66 -3.98 3.27
CA PHE A 88 3.42 -4.08 2.52
C PHE A 88 3.66 -4.35 1.02
N ALA A 89 4.58 -3.61 0.39
CA ALA A 89 4.93 -3.83 -1.00
C ALA A 89 5.55 -5.23 -1.21
N LYS A 90 6.38 -5.69 -0.27
CA LYS A 90 6.98 -7.03 -0.35
C LYS A 90 5.93 -8.15 -0.29
N GLU A 91 4.97 -8.07 0.64
CA GLU A 91 3.88 -9.05 0.76
C GLU A 91 3.05 -9.14 -0.53
N LEU A 92 2.63 -8.00 -1.08
CA LEU A 92 1.87 -7.99 -2.33
C LEU A 92 2.70 -8.48 -3.52
N PHE A 93 4.00 -8.17 -3.57
CA PHE A 93 4.88 -8.69 -4.61
C PHE A 93 4.98 -10.22 -4.54
N MET A 94 5.13 -10.80 -3.33
CA MET A 94 5.15 -12.25 -3.12
C MET A 94 3.81 -12.90 -3.50
N ASN A 95 2.69 -12.19 -3.34
CA ASN A 95 1.36 -12.64 -3.78
C ASN A 95 1.13 -12.50 -5.31
N GLY A 96 2.16 -12.06 -6.06
CA GLY A 96 2.13 -11.97 -7.51
C GLY A 96 1.57 -10.67 -8.07
N TYR A 97 1.43 -9.63 -7.25
CA TYR A 97 0.99 -8.31 -7.70
C TYR A 97 2.15 -7.48 -8.23
N ASP A 98 1.85 -6.67 -9.24
CA ASP A 98 2.78 -5.69 -9.79
C ASP A 98 2.75 -4.42 -8.93
N VAL A 99 3.69 -4.34 -7.99
CA VAL A 99 3.76 -3.30 -6.96
C VAL A 99 5.12 -2.62 -6.91
N SER A 100 5.15 -1.37 -6.47
CA SER A 100 6.36 -0.58 -6.31
C SER A 100 6.22 0.36 -5.12
N ALA A 101 7.28 0.54 -4.35
CA ALA A 101 7.32 1.55 -3.30
C ALA A 101 7.52 2.94 -3.94
N TYR A 102 6.57 3.84 -3.71
CA TYR A 102 6.71 5.25 -4.05
C TYR A 102 7.34 5.97 -2.87
N ARG A 103 8.54 6.51 -3.07
CA ARG A 103 9.27 7.29 -2.07
C ARG A 103 9.19 8.76 -2.40
N GLN A 104 8.76 9.57 -1.44
CA GLN A 104 8.75 11.01 -1.57
C GLN A 104 9.22 11.63 -0.27
N MET A 105 10.37 12.31 -0.34
CA MET A 105 10.83 13.19 0.72
C MET A 105 10.16 14.55 0.52
N ASP A 106 9.70 15.15 1.62
CA ASP A 106 9.29 16.55 1.71
C ASP A 106 10.52 17.46 1.87
#